data_AF-A0A2W4T0J0-F1
#
_entry.id   AF-A0A2W4T0J0-F1
#
_cell.length_a   1.000
_cell.length_b   1.000
_cell.length_c   1.000
_cell.angle_alpha   90.00
_cell.angle_beta   90.00
_cell.angle_gamma   90.00
#
_symmetry.space_group_name_H-M   'P 1'
#
loop_
_entity.id
_entity.type
_entity.pdbx_description
1 polymer ?
#
loop_
_entity_poly.entity_id
_entity_poly.type
_entity_poly.pdbx_seq_one_letter_code
_entity_poly.pdbx_strand_id
1 'polypeptide(L)'
;MTAVLGLLALLLGFSFSMVMDRYETRRILVIEEANALGTTWLRIQILDAPERQTMSVLLERYVDARLVWSETGAEGPATPEAEALQRQLWTAMGDVLRSGNPPLLTRGVMDTLNESFDLAVTRQSARGAHLPDAVFYSLIIYAAVSMVMLGALLGAHRKPHRTQTMLLLVLLTLIHLVILDLDRPRAGNIQVSQQALIDLRQAMTADQIGR
;
A
#
# COMPACT_ATOMS: atom_id res chain seq x y z
N MET A 1 -6.72 -15.56 35.92
CA MET A 1 -7.45 -15.41 34.63
C MET A 1 -7.31 -14.01 34.06
N THR A 2 -7.52 -12.96 34.87
CA THR A 2 -7.32 -11.55 34.49
C THR A 2 -5.94 -11.25 33.93
N ALA A 3 -4.87 -11.84 34.48
CA ALA A 3 -3.50 -11.62 33.96
C ALA A 3 -3.27 -12.20 32.55
N VAL A 4 -3.73 -13.43 32.27
CA VAL A 4 -3.57 -14.08 30.95
C VAL A 4 -4.42 -13.39 29.89
N LEU A 5 -5.67 -13.06 30.22
CA LEU A 5 -6.55 -12.31 29.32
C LEU A 5 -6.05 -10.87 29.11
N GLY A 6 -5.47 -10.25 30.14
CA GLY A 6 -4.83 -8.94 30.04
C GLY A 6 -3.60 -8.96 29.13
N LEU A 7 -2.78 -10.01 29.21
CA LEU A 7 -1.62 -10.18 28.34
C LEU A 7 -2.03 -10.46 26.88
N LEU A 8 -3.08 -11.27 26.68
CA LEU A 8 -3.68 -11.47 25.36
C LEU A 8 -4.23 -10.14 24.79
N ALA A 9 -4.95 -9.36 25.60
CA ALA A 9 -5.46 -8.06 25.19
C ALA A 9 -4.33 -7.09 24.80
N LEU A 10 -3.23 -7.09 25.57
CA LEU A 10 -2.04 -6.28 25.27
C LEU A 10 -1.38 -6.69 23.95
N LEU A 11 -1.18 -7.99 23.73
CA LEU A 11 -0.62 -8.52 22.49
C LEU A 11 -1.49 -8.21 21.27
N LEU A 12 -2.81 -8.30 21.42
CA LEU A 12 -3.75 -7.90 20.38
C LEU A 12 -3.67 -6.41 20.09
N GLY A 13 -3.60 -5.57 21.12
CA GLY A 13 -3.42 -4.12 20.95
C GLY A 13 -2.14 -3.78 20.19
N PHE A 14 -1.01 -4.39 20.55
CA PHE A 14 0.24 -4.16 19.82
C PHE A 14 0.21 -4.70 18.39
N SER A 15 -0.37 -5.88 18.18
CA SER A 15 -0.49 -6.47 16.85
C SER A 15 -1.38 -5.65 15.94
N PHE A 16 -2.53 -5.19 16.46
CA PHE A 16 -3.42 -4.27 15.77
C PHE A 16 -2.71 -2.96 15.40
N SER A 17 -1.95 -2.37 16.34
CA SER A 17 -1.16 -1.15 16.08
C SER A 17 -0.15 -1.35 14.93
N MET A 18 0.60 -2.46 14.94
CA MET A 18 1.57 -2.77 13.89
C MET A 18 0.94 -2.95 12.51
N VAL A 19 -0.20 -3.66 12.41
CA VAL A 19 -0.85 -3.84 11.10
C VAL A 19 -1.51 -2.55 10.62
N MET A 20 -2.04 -1.72 11.54
CA MET A 20 -2.58 -0.41 11.21
C MET A 20 -1.50 0.54 10.68
N ASP A 21 -0.32 0.57 11.30
CA ASP A 21 0.82 1.37 10.83
C ASP A 21 1.28 0.97 9.43
N ARG A 22 1.30 -0.34 9.13
CA ARG A 22 1.59 -0.87 7.79
C ARG A 22 0.51 -0.47 6.78
N TYR A 23 -0.77 -0.59 7.14
CA TYR A 23 -1.87 -0.15 6.31
C TYR A 23 -1.78 1.36 5.99
N GLU A 24 -1.51 2.17 7.02
CA GLU A 24 -1.31 3.62 6.91
C GLU A 24 -0.15 3.94 5.95
N THR A 25 1.01 3.32 6.16
CA THR A 25 2.19 3.47 5.31
C THR A 25 1.88 3.15 3.85
N ARG A 26 1.23 2.01 3.59
CA ARG A 26 0.83 1.63 2.22
C ARG A 26 -0.13 2.64 1.61
N ARG A 27 -1.06 3.21 2.39
CA ARG A 27 -1.99 4.25 1.91
C ARG A 27 -1.27 5.54 1.58
N ILE A 28 -0.39 6.01 2.45
CA ILE A 28 0.39 7.23 2.25
C ILE A 28 1.25 7.10 1.00
N LEU A 29 1.93 5.97 0.80
CA LEU A 29 2.77 5.74 -0.39
C LEU A 29 1.98 5.81 -1.71
N VAL A 30 0.70 5.44 -1.74
CA VAL A 30 -0.15 5.63 -2.94
C VAL A 30 -0.37 7.11 -3.24
N ILE A 31 -0.62 7.89 -2.19
CA ILE A 31 -0.87 9.33 -2.29
C ILE A 31 0.40 10.06 -2.72
N GLU A 32 1.53 9.75 -2.07
CA GLU A 32 2.83 10.34 -2.40
C GLU A 32 3.23 10.04 -3.83
N GLU A 33 3.10 8.79 -4.27
CA GLU A 33 3.37 8.41 -5.66
C GLU A 33 2.50 9.16 -6.65
N ALA A 34 1.18 9.27 -6.41
CA ALA A 34 0.29 10.03 -7.26
C ALA A 34 0.66 11.51 -7.32
N ASN A 35 1.08 12.10 -6.20
CA ASN A 35 1.51 13.50 -6.13
C ASN A 35 2.83 13.73 -6.89
N ALA A 36 3.80 12.83 -6.75
CA ALA A 36 5.06 12.89 -7.48
C ALA A 36 4.81 12.81 -8.99
N LEU A 37 4.01 11.84 -9.44
CA LEU A 37 3.62 11.68 -10.84
C LEU A 37 2.83 12.89 -11.37
N GLY A 38 1.94 13.45 -10.57
CA GLY A 38 1.22 14.68 -10.91
C GLY A 38 2.14 15.89 -11.04
N THR A 39 3.16 16.00 -10.18
CA THR A 39 4.19 17.03 -10.31
C THR A 39 5.03 16.82 -11.57
N THR A 40 5.41 15.58 -11.87
CA THR A 40 6.11 15.22 -13.11
C THR A 40 5.29 15.61 -14.33
N TRP A 41 3.98 15.30 -14.34
CA TRP A 41 3.08 15.71 -15.41
C TRP A 41 3.11 17.21 -15.63
N LEU A 42 2.84 18.01 -14.59
CA LEU A 42 2.83 19.47 -14.69
C LEU A 42 4.15 20.03 -15.25
N ARG A 43 5.30 19.48 -14.84
CA ARG A 43 6.61 19.92 -15.33
C ARG A 43 6.86 19.51 -16.78
N ILE A 44 6.42 18.32 -17.20
CA ILE A 44 6.48 17.88 -18.61
C ILE A 44 5.71 18.86 -19.51
N GLN A 45 4.57 19.37 -19.05
CA GLN A 45 3.73 20.26 -19.86
C GLN A 45 4.39 21.61 -20.21
N ILE A 46 5.43 22.00 -19.48
CA ILE A 46 6.18 23.24 -19.71
C ILE A 46 7.31 23.03 -20.73
N LEU A 47 7.65 21.78 -21.05
CA LEU A 47 8.64 21.47 -22.07
C LEU A 47 8.17 21.93 -23.45
N ASP A 48 9.14 22.23 -24.30
CA ASP A 48 8.89 22.48 -25.72
C ASP A 48 8.49 21.19 -26.45
N ALA A 49 7.88 21.36 -27.63
CA ALA A 49 7.65 20.25 -28.54
C ALA A 49 8.96 19.90 -29.29
N PRO A 50 9.23 18.61 -29.58
CA PRO A 50 8.34 17.46 -29.45
C PRO A 50 8.38 16.74 -28.09
N GLU A 51 9.31 17.07 -27.20
CA GLU A 51 9.58 16.31 -25.98
C GLU A 51 8.36 16.23 -25.05
N ARG A 52 7.64 17.35 -24.90
CA ARG A 52 6.38 17.38 -24.13
C ARG A 52 5.41 16.29 -24.57
N GLN A 53 5.21 16.11 -25.87
CA GLN A 53 4.23 15.16 -26.41
C GLN A 53 4.67 13.72 -26.12
N THR A 54 5.94 13.42 -26.40
CA THR A 54 6.54 12.10 -26.16
C THR A 54 6.46 11.72 -24.69
N MET A 55 6.90 12.62 -23.80
CA MET A 55 6.89 12.34 -22.35
C MET A 55 5.47 12.23 -21.78
N SER A 56 4.52 13.03 -22.27
CA SER A 56 3.11 12.96 -21.82
C SER A 56 2.50 11.59 -22.12
N VAL A 57 2.65 11.10 -23.35
CA VAL A 57 2.13 9.79 -23.76
C VAL A 57 2.77 8.65 -22.95
N LEU A 58 4.08 8.72 -22.72
CA LEU A 58 4.79 7.71 -21.94
C LEU A 58 4.35 7.73 -20.47
N LEU A 59 4.17 8.92 -19.87
CA LEU A 59 3.79 9.04 -18.46
C LEU A 59 2.36 8.53 -18.23
N GLU A 60 1.42 8.81 -19.12
CA GLU A 60 0.06 8.28 -19.03
C GLU A 60 0.03 6.75 -19.07
N ARG A 61 0.72 6.16 -20.06
CA ARG A 61 0.82 4.71 -20.16
C ARG A 61 1.49 4.11 -18.93
N TYR A 62 2.47 4.80 -18.36
CA TYR A 62 3.11 4.38 -17.12
C TYR A 62 2.11 4.37 -15.96
N VAL A 63 1.34 5.45 -15.77
CA VAL A 63 0.29 5.53 -14.75
C VAL A 63 -0.75 4.41 -14.93
N ASP A 64 -1.19 4.15 -16.17
CA ASP A 64 -2.11 3.06 -16.49
C ASP A 64 -1.53 1.69 -16.10
N ALA A 65 -0.28 1.41 -16.45
CA ALA A 65 0.40 0.18 -16.07
C ALA A 65 0.53 0.02 -14.54
N ARG A 66 0.70 1.13 -13.81
CA ARG A 66 0.77 1.14 -12.33
C ARG A 66 -0.59 0.96 -11.67
N LEU A 67 -1.67 1.45 -12.28
CA LEU A 67 -3.04 1.15 -11.88
C LEU A 67 -3.36 -0.33 -12.08
N VAL A 68 -3.00 -0.91 -13.23
CA VAL A 68 -3.17 -2.36 -13.49
C VAL A 68 -2.37 -3.21 -12.51
N TRP A 69 -1.10 -2.88 -12.24
CA TRP A 69 -0.32 -3.52 -11.17
C TRP A 69 -0.97 -3.34 -9.79
N SER A 70 -1.71 -2.24 -9.62
CA SER A 70 -2.53 -2.00 -8.45
C SER A 70 -3.89 -2.69 -8.48
N GLU A 71 -4.22 -3.52 -9.45
CA GLU A 71 -5.45 -4.31 -9.47
C GLU A 71 -5.16 -5.82 -9.44
N THR A 72 -4.07 -6.26 -10.07
CA THR A 72 -3.71 -7.68 -10.27
C THR A 72 -3.44 -8.50 -9.01
N GLY A 73 -3.47 -7.90 -7.81
CA GLY A 73 -3.34 -8.63 -6.55
C GLY A 73 -1.97 -9.25 -6.26
N ALA A 74 -1.01 -9.18 -7.19
CA ALA A 74 0.27 -9.88 -7.09
C ALA A 74 1.17 -9.26 -6.01
N GLU A 75 1.58 -10.07 -5.03
CA GLU A 75 2.78 -9.86 -4.21
C GLU A 75 3.99 -10.12 -5.11
N GLY A 76 4.31 -9.16 -5.96
CA GLY A 76 5.29 -9.37 -7.02
C GLY A 76 5.87 -8.08 -7.56
N PRO A 77 6.91 -8.20 -8.39
CA PRO A 77 7.56 -7.06 -9.00
C PRO A 77 6.59 -6.21 -9.82
N ALA A 78 7.03 -5.00 -10.18
CA ALA A 78 6.37 -4.21 -11.20
C ALA A 78 6.07 -5.06 -12.44
N THR A 79 4.98 -4.75 -13.13
CA THR A 79 4.68 -5.45 -14.39
C THR A 79 5.82 -5.20 -15.38
N PRO A 80 6.18 -6.18 -16.24
CA PRO A 80 7.19 -5.98 -17.27
C PRO A 80 6.91 -4.74 -18.15
N GLU A 81 5.63 -4.42 -18.33
CA GLU A 81 5.19 -3.20 -19.02
C GLU A 81 5.56 -1.93 -18.25
N ALA A 82 5.28 -1.84 -16.95
CA ALA A 82 5.66 -0.68 -16.14
C ALA A 82 7.17 -0.46 -16.14
N GLU A 83 7.97 -1.53 -16.03
CA GLU A 83 9.43 -1.43 -16.12
C GLU A 83 9.91 -0.96 -17.50
N ALA A 84 9.28 -1.44 -18.57
CA ALA A 84 9.61 -1.02 -19.93
C ALA A 84 9.29 0.47 -20.15
N LEU A 85 8.15 0.94 -19.63
CA LEU A 85 7.74 2.35 -19.70
C LEU A 85 8.64 3.25 -18.86
N GLN A 86 9.05 2.81 -17.67
CA GLN A 86 10.03 3.52 -16.86
C GLN A 86 11.36 3.72 -17.61
N ARG A 87 11.86 2.68 -18.29
CA ARG A 87 13.07 2.80 -19.13
C ARG A 87 12.86 3.77 -20.28
N GLN A 88 11.71 3.71 -20.96
CA GLN A 88 11.39 4.64 -22.06
C GLN A 88 11.30 6.09 -21.58
N LEU A 89 10.68 6.35 -20.43
CA LEU A 89 10.63 7.67 -19.79
C LEU A 89 12.03 8.19 -19.48
N TRP A 90 12.91 7.34 -18.95
CA TRP A 90 14.30 7.72 -18.66
C TRP A 90 15.09 8.03 -19.93
N THR A 91 14.91 7.26 -20.99
CA THR A 91 15.51 7.55 -22.31
C THR A 91 15.00 8.88 -22.87
N ALA A 92 13.70 9.13 -22.83
CA ALA A 92 13.10 10.39 -23.28
C ALA A 92 13.60 11.59 -22.47
N MET A 93 13.81 11.44 -21.16
CA MET A 93 14.43 12.47 -20.33
C MET A 93 15.87 12.79 -20.79
N GLY A 94 16.61 11.79 -21.28
CA GLY A 94 17.92 11.98 -21.90
C GLY A 94 17.87 12.75 -23.23
N ASP A 95 16.77 12.68 -23.97
CA ASP A 95 16.53 13.52 -25.16
C ASP A 95 16.22 14.97 -24.74
N VAL A 96 15.38 15.17 -23.72
CA VAL A 96 15.10 16.51 -23.15
C VAL A 96 16.39 17.21 -22.73
N LEU A 97 17.33 16.49 -22.09
CA LEU A 97 18.62 17.06 -21.69
C LEU A 97 19.45 17.57 -22.88
N ARG A 98 19.29 16.98 -24.07
CA ARG A 98 20.02 17.35 -25.29
C ARG A 98 19.28 18.36 -26.17
N SER A 99 17.99 18.58 -25.93
CA SER A 99 17.10 19.41 -26.77
C SER A 99 17.26 20.93 -26.60
N GLY A 100 18.10 21.40 -25.67
CA GLY A 100 18.32 22.84 -25.44
C GLY A 100 17.31 23.51 -24.51
N ASN A 101 16.42 22.74 -23.88
CA ASN A 101 15.53 23.21 -22.80
C ASN A 101 16.33 23.87 -21.65
N PRO A 102 15.77 24.86 -20.94
CA PRO A 102 16.45 25.52 -19.83
C PRO A 102 16.97 24.52 -18.78
N PRO A 103 18.25 24.57 -18.37
CA PRO A 103 18.84 23.57 -17.49
C PRO A 103 18.10 23.36 -16.16
N LEU A 104 17.52 24.43 -15.60
CA LEU A 104 16.73 24.36 -14.37
C LEU A 104 15.40 23.62 -14.56
N LEU A 105 14.73 23.80 -15.72
CA LEU A 105 13.50 23.09 -16.04
C LEU A 105 13.77 21.61 -16.26
N THR A 106 14.78 21.30 -17.08
CA THR A 106 15.22 19.93 -17.36
C THR A 106 15.57 19.17 -16.07
N ARG A 107 16.35 19.79 -15.18
CA ARG A 107 16.65 19.22 -13.86
C ARG A 107 15.38 19.01 -13.05
N GLY A 108 14.47 20.00 -13.05
CA GLY A 108 13.19 19.89 -12.36
C GLY A 108 12.36 18.69 -12.82
N VAL A 109 12.27 18.43 -14.12
CA VAL A 109 11.56 17.24 -14.64
C VAL A 109 12.26 15.96 -14.19
N MET A 110 13.59 15.89 -14.36
CA MET A 110 14.40 14.73 -13.99
C MET A 110 14.26 14.38 -12.50
N ASP A 111 14.32 15.36 -11.61
CA ASP A 111 14.22 15.16 -10.16
C ASP A 111 12.85 14.56 -9.79
N THR A 112 11.75 15.08 -10.33
CA THR A 112 10.40 14.54 -10.04
C THR A 112 10.15 13.18 -10.68
N LEU A 113 10.75 12.92 -11.83
CA LEU A 113 10.66 11.63 -12.49
C LEU A 113 11.39 10.56 -11.66
N ASN A 114 12.57 10.90 -11.12
CA ASN A 114 13.31 10.02 -10.23
C ASN A 114 12.54 9.76 -8.93
N GLU A 115 11.99 10.81 -8.30
CA GLU A 115 11.15 10.68 -7.10
C GLU A 115 9.94 9.75 -7.34
N SER A 116 9.27 9.89 -8.49
CA SER A 116 8.16 9.01 -8.88
C SER A 116 8.59 7.54 -8.99
N PHE A 117 9.79 7.27 -9.50
CA PHE A 117 10.33 5.91 -9.59
C PHE A 117 10.78 5.36 -8.22
N ASP A 118 11.35 6.20 -7.36
CA ASP A 118 11.74 5.80 -6.01
C ASP A 118 10.51 5.44 -5.16
N LEU A 119 9.44 6.24 -5.27
CA LEU A 119 8.16 5.95 -4.63
C LEU A 119 7.51 4.67 -5.18
N ALA A 120 7.65 4.42 -6.48
CA ALA A 120 7.20 3.17 -7.09
C ALA A 120 7.82 1.93 -6.44
N VAL A 121 9.14 1.95 -6.30
CA VAL A 121 9.90 0.85 -5.68
C VAL A 121 9.58 0.74 -4.20
N THR A 122 9.48 1.86 -3.49
CA THR A 122 9.13 1.89 -2.06
C THR A 122 7.73 1.35 -1.81
N ARG A 123 6.77 1.67 -2.68
CA ARG A 123 5.42 1.15 -2.61
C ARG A 123 5.36 -0.35 -2.90
N GLN A 124 6.18 -0.83 -3.83
CA GLN A 124 6.32 -2.26 -4.11
C GLN A 124 6.90 -3.02 -2.91
N SER A 125 7.93 -2.49 -2.25
CA SER A 125 8.52 -3.12 -1.07
C SER A 125 7.57 -3.13 0.14
N ALA A 126 6.84 -2.02 0.36
CA ALA A 126 5.84 -1.92 1.43
C ALA A 126 4.66 -2.88 1.24
N ARG A 127 4.36 -3.28 0.00
CA ARG A 127 3.33 -4.29 -0.29
C ARG A 127 3.72 -5.68 0.20
N GLY A 128 4.98 -6.07 0.08
CA GLY A 128 5.48 -7.38 0.56
C GLY A 128 5.81 -7.42 2.05
N ALA A 129 5.52 -6.36 2.81
CA ALA A 129 5.87 -6.28 4.22
C ALA A 129 4.74 -6.84 5.10
N HIS A 130 4.96 -8.02 5.70
CA HIS A 130 4.05 -8.68 6.64
C HIS A 130 4.53 -8.56 8.10
N LEU A 131 3.66 -8.92 9.06
CA LEU A 131 4.07 -9.12 10.46
C LEU A 131 5.24 -10.11 10.55
N PRO A 132 6.25 -9.85 11.41
CA PRO A 132 7.28 -10.84 11.69
C PRO A 132 6.65 -12.15 12.18
N ASP A 133 7.09 -13.28 11.65
CA ASP A 133 6.57 -14.62 11.97
C ASP A 133 6.45 -14.87 13.48
N ALA A 134 7.41 -14.37 14.27
CA ALA A 134 7.41 -14.48 15.71
C ALA A 134 6.15 -13.86 16.37
N VAL A 135 5.70 -12.70 15.90
CA VAL A 135 4.48 -12.04 16.42
C VAL A 135 3.26 -12.87 16.05
N PHE A 136 3.17 -13.31 14.80
CA PHE A 136 2.07 -14.14 14.32
C PHE A 136 1.94 -15.45 15.10
N TYR A 137 3.04 -16.18 15.29
CA TYR A 137 3.05 -17.41 16.10
C TYR A 137 2.72 -17.13 17.57
N SER A 138 3.18 -16.01 18.12
CA SER A 138 2.84 -15.63 19.49
C SER A 138 1.32 -15.45 19.66
N LEU A 139 0.64 -14.78 18.73
CA LEU A 139 -0.82 -14.61 18.76
C LEU A 139 -1.55 -15.96 18.77
N ILE A 140 -1.14 -16.89 17.90
CA ILE A 140 -1.73 -18.24 17.83
C ILE A 140 -1.54 -18.99 19.16
N ILE A 141 -0.33 -18.98 19.71
CA ILE A 141 -0.02 -19.67 20.97
C ILE A 141 -0.83 -19.06 22.12
N TYR A 142 -0.87 -17.72 22.22
CA TYR A 142 -1.64 -17.03 23.26
C TYR A 142 -3.15 -17.27 23.14
N ALA A 143 -3.69 -17.27 21.92
CA ALA A 143 -5.08 -17.61 21.69
C ALA A 143 -5.37 -19.06 22.12
N ALA A 144 -4.53 -20.02 21.72
CA ALA A 144 -4.68 -21.43 22.09
C ALA A 144 -4.64 -21.65 23.61
N VAL A 145 -3.63 -21.09 24.29
CA VAL A 145 -3.51 -21.20 25.76
C VAL A 145 -4.71 -20.55 26.46
N SER A 146 -5.17 -19.40 25.98
CA SER A 146 -6.33 -18.72 26.55
C SER A 146 -7.62 -19.54 26.38
N MET A 147 -7.83 -20.17 25.21
CA MET A 147 -8.97 -21.05 24.96
C MET A 147 -8.94 -22.30 25.84
N VAL A 148 -7.79 -22.95 26.01
CA VAL A 148 -7.64 -24.13 26.89
C VAL A 148 -7.95 -23.75 28.35
N MET A 149 -7.41 -22.62 28.84
CA MET A 149 -7.69 -22.14 30.20
C MET A 149 -9.16 -21.81 30.43
N LEU A 150 -9.81 -21.13 29.47
CA LEU A 150 -11.25 -20.83 29.51
C LEU A 150 -12.08 -22.12 29.55
N GLY A 151 -11.74 -23.11 28.72
CA GLY A 151 -12.43 -24.40 28.67
C GLY A 151 -12.32 -25.20 29.97
N ALA A 152 -11.12 -25.30 30.54
CA ALA A 152 -10.89 -26.02 31.80
C ALA A 152 -11.68 -25.42 32.97
N LEU A 153 -11.80 -24.09 33.04
CA LEU A 153 -12.52 -23.41 34.12
C LEU A 153 -14.05 -23.59 34.05
N LEU A 154 -14.60 -23.53 32.84
CA LEU A 154 -16.04 -23.71 32.61
C LEU A 154 -16.49 -25.14 32.85
N GLY A 155 -15.61 -26.12 32.61
CA GLY A 155 -15.84 -27.52 32.95
C GLY A 155 -15.92 -27.78 34.46
N ALA A 156 -15.33 -26.91 35.28
CA ALA A 156 -15.28 -27.07 36.74
C ALA A 156 -16.50 -26.47 37.49
N HIS A 157 -17.31 -25.61 36.86
CA HIS A 157 -18.39 -24.87 37.55
C HIS A 157 -19.80 -25.37 37.17
N ARG A 158 -20.66 -25.61 38.18
CA ARG A 158 -22.04 -26.13 38.03
C ARG A 158 -23.05 -25.19 37.35
N LYS A 159 -22.78 -23.88 37.28
CA LYS A 159 -23.60 -22.89 36.56
C LYS A 159 -22.77 -22.26 35.44
N PRO A 160 -22.99 -22.63 34.18
CA PRO A 160 -22.15 -22.11 33.11
C PRO A 160 -22.54 -20.66 32.78
N HIS A 161 -21.62 -19.71 32.97
CA HIS A 161 -21.70 -18.36 32.38
C HIS A 161 -21.43 -18.41 30.85
N ARG A 162 -22.07 -19.36 30.16
CA ARG A 162 -21.88 -19.73 28.76
C ARG A 162 -21.97 -18.52 27.83
N THR A 163 -22.93 -17.63 28.07
CA THR A 163 -23.15 -16.43 27.25
C THR A 163 -21.97 -15.46 27.32
N GLN A 164 -21.41 -15.21 28.50
CA GLN A 164 -20.28 -14.27 28.68
C GLN A 164 -19.00 -14.83 28.05
N THR A 165 -18.75 -16.13 28.19
CA THR A 165 -17.62 -16.79 27.53
C THR A 165 -17.77 -16.78 26.01
N MET A 166 -18.97 -17.10 25.51
CA MET A 166 -19.24 -17.09 24.07
C MET A 166 -19.02 -15.68 23.50
N LEU A 167 -19.51 -14.65 24.18
CA LEU A 167 -19.28 -13.25 23.79
C LEU A 167 -17.79 -12.90 23.75
N LEU A 168 -17.02 -13.29 24.77
CA LEU A 168 -15.57 -13.07 24.80
C LEU A 168 -14.85 -13.79 23.65
N LEU A 169 -15.20 -15.05 23.39
CA LEU A 169 -14.64 -15.83 22.27
C LEU A 169 -14.95 -15.16 20.94
N VAL A 170 -16.19 -14.73 20.72
CA VAL A 170 -16.60 -14.02 19.49
C VAL A 170 -15.79 -12.74 19.31
N LEU A 171 -15.64 -11.93 20.36
CA LEU A 171 -14.84 -10.69 20.30
C LEU A 171 -13.37 -10.98 20.00
N LEU A 172 -12.79 -11.99 20.65
CA LEU A 172 -11.39 -12.41 20.42
C LEU A 172 -11.19 -12.92 18.99
N THR A 173 -12.11 -13.74 18.47
CA THR A 173 -12.06 -14.21 17.09
C THR A 173 -12.19 -13.04 16.12
N LEU A 174 -13.13 -12.11 16.35
CA LEU A 174 -13.36 -10.95 15.48
C LEU A 174 -12.12 -10.05 15.38
N ILE A 175 -11.48 -9.72 16.50
CA ILE A 175 -10.26 -8.90 16.47
C ILE A 175 -9.09 -9.62 15.79
N HIS A 176 -8.95 -10.94 15.97
CA HIS A 176 -7.96 -11.72 15.21
C HIS A 176 -8.24 -11.66 13.71
N LEU A 177 -9.50 -11.82 13.29
CA LEU A 177 -9.87 -11.71 11.88
C LEU A 177 -9.50 -10.33 11.33
N VAL A 178 -9.78 -9.25 12.06
CA VAL A 178 -9.40 -7.89 11.65
C VAL A 178 -7.88 -7.73 11.53
N ILE A 179 -7.10 -8.24 12.49
CA ILE A 179 -5.63 -8.18 12.44
C ILE A 179 -5.11 -8.93 11.21
N LEU A 180 -5.63 -10.12 10.94
CA LEU A 180 -5.25 -10.92 9.77
C LEU A 180 -5.68 -10.27 8.45
N ASP A 181 -6.86 -9.64 8.43
CA ASP A 181 -7.39 -8.91 7.27
C ASP A 181 -6.50 -7.71 6.92
N LEU A 182 -6.07 -6.95 7.93
CA LEU A 182 -5.18 -5.79 7.77
C LEU A 182 -3.73 -6.17 7.44
N ASP A 183 -3.23 -7.26 8.02
CA ASP A 183 -1.87 -7.73 7.74
C ASP A 183 -1.75 -8.20 6.28
N ARG A 184 -2.79 -8.87 5.77
CA ARG A 184 -2.85 -9.36 4.40
C ARG A 184 -3.13 -8.20 3.43
N PRO A 185 -2.17 -7.82 2.57
CA PRO A 185 -2.32 -6.64 1.72
C PRO A 185 -3.55 -6.65 0.80
N ARG A 186 -4.02 -7.85 0.39
CA ARG A 186 -5.15 -8.02 -0.55
C ARG A 186 -6.04 -9.25 -0.41
N ALA A 187 -5.69 -10.25 0.40
CA ALA A 187 -6.62 -11.35 0.69
C ALA A 187 -7.68 -10.97 1.73
N GLY A 188 -7.63 -9.72 2.22
CA GLY A 188 -8.59 -9.16 3.14
C GLY A 188 -9.62 -8.24 2.47
N ASN A 189 -10.70 -7.95 3.20
CA ASN A 189 -11.74 -7.02 2.81
C ASN A 189 -11.27 -5.55 2.91
N ILE A 190 -10.30 -5.25 3.80
CA ILE A 190 -9.75 -3.90 3.95
C ILE A 190 -8.59 -3.70 2.97
N GLN A 191 -8.87 -3.02 1.86
CA GLN A 191 -7.88 -2.74 0.82
C GLN A 191 -7.47 -1.27 0.81
N VAL A 192 -6.20 -1.03 0.47
CA VAL A 192 -5.67 0.32 0.29
C VAL A 192 -6.28 0.93 -0.98
N SER A 193 -6.98 2.05 -0.81
CA SER A 193 -7.58 2.79 -1.92
C SER A 193 -6.55 3.23 -2.96
N GLN A 194 -6.94 3.13 -4.24
CA GLN A 194 -6.15 3.56 -5.39
C GLN A 194 -6.59 4.92 -5.94
N GLN A 195 -7.52 5.60 -5.24
CA GLN A 195 -8.22 6.77 -5.74
C GLN A 195 -7.28 7.89 -6.17
N ALA A 196 -6.18 8.14 -5.45
CA ALA A 196 -5.24 9.20 -5.80
C ALA A 196 -4.62 9.02 -7.20
N LEU A 197 -4.28 7.79 -7.59
CA LEU A 197 -3.78 7.50 -8.94
C LEU A 197 -4.89 7.56 -10.00
N ILE A 198 -6.11 7.16 -9.64
CA ILE A 198 -7.28 7.25 -10.54
C ILE A 198 -7.59 8.72 -10.84
N ASP A 199 -7.63 9.56 -9.80
CA ASP A 199 -7.87 11.00 -9.91
C ASP A 199 -6.78 11.67 -10.74
N LEU A 200 -5.51 11.29 -10.51
CA LEU A 200 -4.39 11.75 -11.33
C LEU A 200 -4.59 11.40 -12.81
N ARG A 201 -4.94 10.14 -13.12
CA ARG A 201 -5.13 9.70 -14.49
C ARG A 201 -6.27 10.45 -15.18
N GLN A 202 -7.36 10.68 -14.47
CA GLN A 202 -8.49 11.49 -14.96
C GLN A 202 -8.08 12.94 -15.22
N ALA A 203 -7.28 13.53 -14.33
CA ALA A 203 -6.77 14.89 -14.50
C ALA A 203 -5.85 15.02 -15.73
N MET A 204 -4.97 14.04 -15.98
CA MET A 204 -4.14 14.00 -17.19
C MET A 204 -4.99 14.00 -18.47
N THR A 205 -6.02 13.14 -18.51
CA THR A 205 -6.95 13.06 -19.65
C THR A 205 -7.70 14.39 -19.86
N ALA A 206 -8.15 15.03 -18.79
CA ALA A 206 -8.86 16.30 -18.87
C ALA A 206 -7.97 17.45 -19.40
N ASP A 207 -6.71 17.52 -18.95
CA ASP A 207 -5.73 18.51 -19.42
C ASP A 207 -5.40 18.33 -20.92
N GLN A 208 -5.43 17.09 -21.43
CA GLN A 208 -5.26 16.85 -22.87
C GLN A 208 -6.46 17.32 -23.71
N ILE A 209 -7.71 17.11 -23.23
CA ILE A 209 -8.92 17.51 -23.96
C ILE A 209 -9.06 19.04 -24.02
N GLY A 210 -8.54 19.75 -23.03
CA GLY A 210 -8.59 21.21 -22.96
C GLY A 210 -7.61 21.95 -23.88
N ARG A 211 -6.74 21.24 -24.63
CA ARG A 211 -5.72 21.81 -25.52
C ARG A 211 -6.03 21.54 -26.98
#